data_AF-A0A2D6LPG7-F1
#
_entry.id   AF-A0A2D6LPG7-F1
#
_cell.length_a   1.000
_cell.length_b   1.000
_cell.length_c   1.000
_cell.angle_alpha   90.00
_cell.angle_beta   90.00
_cell.angle_gamma   90.00
#
_symmetry.space_group_name_H-M   'P 1'
#
loop_
_entity.id
_entity.type
_entity.pdbx_description
1 polymer ?
#
loop_
_entity_poly.entity_id
_entity_poly.type
_entity_poly.pdbx_seq_one_letter_code
_entity_poly.pdbx_strand_id
1 'polypeptide(L)'
;MSNNSGIAGLSDKEEKVLELVREHWPVSALEIAEHFNEDISSREHKKRHSTNYSYYLKKLISKRVVLSKRIGNALIVWPLEVEAYRAIHSIIRGEQ
;
A
#
# COMPACT_ATOMS: atom_id res chain seq x y z
N MET A 1 2.08 20.29 -15.10
CA MET A 1 2.59 20.45 -13.73
C MET A 1 1.62 19.71 -12.82
N SER A 2 1.96 18.48 -12.42
CA SER A 2 1.09 17.66 -11.58
C SER A 2 1.28 18.02 -10.12
N ASN A 3 0.18 18.31 -9.41
CA ASN A 3 0.16 18.72 -8.00
C ASN A 3 0.76 17.63 -7.10
N ASN A 4 2.02 17.83 -6.68
CA ASN A 4 2.77 16.87 -5.85
C ASN A 4 2.77 17.27 -4.37
N SER A 5 1.59 17.48 -3.78
CA SER A 5 1.48 18.04 -2.42
C SER A 5 1.52 17.00 -1.29
N GLY A 6 1.73 15.71 -1.58
CA GLY A 6 1.68 14.62 -0.59
C GLY A 6 3.02 13.92 -0.29
N ILE A 7 4.08 14.21 -1.05
CA ILE A 7 5.36 13.45 -1.00
C ILE A 7 6.39 14.11 -0.07
N ALA A 8 6.19 15.37 0.33
CA ALA A 8 7.14 16.07 1.21
C ALA A 8 7.24 15.35 2.58
N GLY A 9 8.44 14.84 2.90
CA GLY A 9 8.74 14.20 4.18
C GLY A 9 8.50 12.70 4.25
N LEU A 10 8.52 11.98 3.12
CA LEU A 10 8.74 10.54 3.10
C LEU A 10 10.25 10.23 3.17
N SER A 11 10.60 9.14 3.85
CA SER A 11 11.94 8.54 3.71
C SER A 11 12.04 7.76 2.40
N ASP A 12 13.26 7.53 1.91
CA ASP A 12 13.52 6.76 0.68
C ASP A 12 12.81 5.39 0.67
N LYS A 13 12.73 4.73 1.84
CA LYS A 13 12.06 3.43 1.95
C LYS A 13 10.53 3.57 1.89
N GLU A 14 9.98 4.63 2.47
CA GLU A 14 8.54 4.92 2.39
C GLU A 14 8.14 5.28 0.95
N GLU A 15 8.97 6.04 0.25
CA GLU A 15 8.76 6.42 -1.15
C GLU A 15 8.76 5.18 -2.06
N LYS A 16 9.77 4.31 -1.95
CA LYS A 16 9.82 3.04 -2.70
C LYS A 16 8.61 2.14 -2.43
N VAL A 17 8.16 2.06 -1.18
CA VAL A 17 6.96 1.28 -0.83
C VAL A 17 5.73 1.92 -1.46
N LEU A 18 5.59 3.24 -1.43
CA LEU A 18 4.47 3.95 -2.04
C LEU A 18 4.43 3.77 -3.56
N GLU A 19 5.58 3.83 -4.23
CA GLU A 19 5.71 3.56 -5.67
C GLU A 19 5.21 2.15 -6.01
N LEU A 20 5.69 1.14 -5.29
CA LEU A 20 5.23 -0.24 -5.48
C LEU A 20 3.72 -0.37 -5.27
N VAL A 21 3.17 0.27 -4.23
CA VAL A 21 1.71 0.30 -4.01
C VAL A 21 0.98 0.95 -5.18
N ARG A 22 1.53 2.01 -5.80
CA ARG A 22 0.93 2.65 -6.99
C ARG A 22 0.91 1.76 -8.22
N GLU A 23 1.91 0.92 -8.38
CA GLU A 23 2.04 0.05 -9.55
C GLU A 23 1.26 -1.27 -9.42
N HIS A 24 1.20 -1.84 -8.22
CA HIS A 24 0.77 -3.24 -8.02
C HIS A 24 -0.50 -3.38 -7.15
N TRP A 25 -1.17 -2.29 -6.78
CA TRP A 25 -2.32 -2.37 -5.89
C TRP A 25 -3.44 -3.28 -6.42
N PRO A 26 -4.20 -3.92 -5.51
CA PRO A 26 -4.03 -3.91 -4.05
C PRO A 26 -2.89 -4.83 -3.57
N VAL A 27 -2.12 -4.39 -2.57
CA VAL A 27 -0.98 -5.17 -2.04
C VAL A 27 -0.97 -5.25 -0.50
N SER A 28 -0.34 -6.28 0.02
CA SER A 28 -0.08 -6.52 1.44
C SER A 28 1.41 -6.36 1.80
N ALA A 29 1.70 -6.35 3.09
CA ALA A 29 3.08 -6.28 3.60
C ALA A 29 3.97 -7.45 3.16
N LEU A 30 3.41 -8.66 2.95
CA LEU A 30 4.19 -9.81 2.48
C LEU A 30 4.46 -9.73 0.97
N GLU A 31 3.47 -9.31 0.18
CA GLU A 31 3.66 -9.10 -1.26
C GLU A 31 4.71 -8.01 -1.52
N ILE A 32 4.74 -6.94 -0.72
CA ILE A 32 5.82 -5.93 -0.79
C ILE A 32 7.19 -6.56 -0.52
N ALA A 33 7.30 -7.46 0.46
CA ALA A 33 8.55 -8.14 0.75
C ALA A 33 8.99 -9.03 -0.42
N GLU A 34 8.05 -9.76 -1.03
CA GLU A 34 8.28 -10.59 -2.22
C GLU A 34 8.78 -9.76 -3.40
N HIS A 35 8.12 -8.63 -3.69
CA HIS A 35 8.51 -7.72 -4.77
C HIS A 35 9.89 -7.09 -4.56
N PHE A 36 10.30 -6.88 -3.30
CA PHE A 36 11.65 -6.42 -2.97
C PHE A 36 12.68 -7.56 -2.87
N ASN A 37 12.32 -8.77 -3.31
CA ASN A 37 13.17 -9.96 -3.30
C ASN A 37 13.74 -10.28 -1.90
N GLU A 38 12.96 -9.98 -0.86
CA GLU A 38 13.30 -10.35 0.51
C GLU A 38 13.15 -11.87 0.68
N ASP A 39 13.97 -12.46 1.56
CA ASP A 39 13.81 -13.87 1.87
C ASP A 39 12.51 -14.10 2.65
N ILE A 40 11.58 -14.83 2.06
CA ILE A 40 10.31 -15.23 2.68
C ILE A 40 10.16 -16.76 2.74
N SER A 41 11.25 -17.50 2.63
CA SER A 41 11.24 -18.97 2.59
C SER A 41 10.75 -19.60 3.90
N SER A 42 11.08 -18.99 5.04
CA SER A 42 10.74 -19.49 6.37
C SER A 42 9.60 -18.70 7.03
N ARG A 43 8.87 -19.35 7.95
CA ARG A 43 7.81 -18.70 8.74
C ARG A 43 8.34 -17.52 9.55
N GLU A 44 9.54 -17.63 10.09
CA GLU A 44 10.18 -16.56 10.85
C GLU A 44 10.49 -15.36 9.97
N HIS A 45 11.02 -15.60 8.77
CA HIS A 45 11.32 -14.56 7.80
C HIS A 45 10.05 -13.84 7.36
N LYS A 46 9.00 -14.59 6.98
CA LYS A 46 7.67 -14.03 6.67
C LYS A 46 7.15 -13.13 7.79
N LYS A 47 7.21 -13.58 9.04
CA LYS A 47 6.74 -12.79 10.18
C LYS A 47 7.53 -11.49 10.33
N ARG A 48 8.86 -11.54 10.22
CA ARG A 48 9.75 -10.38 10.30
C ARG A 48 9.48 -9.38 9.18
N HIS A 49 9.45 -9.81 7.92
CA HIS A 49 9.20 -8.92 6.79
C HIS A 49 7.78 -8.36 6.80
N SER A 50 6.78 -9.18 7.13
CA SER A 50 5.40 -8.72 7.32
C SER A 50 5.32 -7.61 8.37
N THR A 51 6.03 -7.75 9.50
CA THR A 51 6.08 -6.71 10.55
C THR A 51 6.77 -5.44 10.05
N ASN A 52 7.91 -5.58 9.37
CA ASN A 52 8.69 -4.47 8.83
C ASN A 52 7.88 -3.65 7.81
N TYR A 53 7.28 -4.31 6.81
CA TYR A 53 6.52 -3.60 5.78
C TYR A 53 5.17 -3.09 6.30
N SER A 54 4.55 -3.78 7.27
CA SER A 54 3.37 -3.24 7.96
C SER A 54 3.67 -1.92 8.69
N TYR A 55 4.88 -1.73 9.20
CA TYR A 55 5.29 -0.46 9.81
C TYR A 55 5.32 0.67 8.79
N TYR A 56 5.94 0.47 7.62
CA TYR A 56 5.94 1.47 6.54
C TYR A 56 4.53 1.75 6.02
N LEU A 57 3.71 0.71 5.82
CA LEU A 57 2.32 0.88 5.40
C LEU A 57 1.51 1.72 6.40
N LYS A 58 1.65 1.46 7.71
CA LYS A 58 0.99 2.27 8.75
C LYS A 58 1.39 3.74 8.69
N LYS A 59 2.64 4.04 8.38
CA LYS A 59 3.10 5.42 8.19
C LYS A 59 2.52 6.07 6.93
N LEU A 60 2.45 5.34 5.82
CA LEU A 60 1.81 5.85 4.60
C LEU A 60 0.32 6.11 4.82
N ILE A 61 -0.35 5.25 5.58
CA ILE A 61 -1.75 5.45 6.01
C ILE A 61 -1.88 6.70 6.89
N SER A 62 -1.00 6.88 7.89
CA SER A 62 -1.07 8.05 8.78
C SER A 62 -0.82 9.37 8.04
N LYS A 63 0.02 9.34 7.00
CA LYS A 63 0.24 10.45 6.07
C LYS A 63 -0.87 10.63 5.02
N ARG A 64 -1.89 9.75 5.02
CA ARG A 64 -3.05 9.79 4.12
C ARG A 64 -2.71 9.73 2.63
N VAL A 65 -1.64 9.03 2.27
CA VAL A 65 -1.27 8.81 0.86
C VAL A 65 -1.75 7.46 0.31
N VAL A 66 -2.11 6.54 1.20
CA VAL A 66 -2.73 5.25 0.85
C VAL A 66 -3.94 4.99 1.75
N LEU A 67 -4.86 4.18 1.25
CA LEU A 67 -5.95 3.62 2.03
C LEU A 67 -5.62 2.18 2.42
N SER A 68 -6.42 1.65 3.33
CA SER A 68 -6.26 0.28 3.77
C SER A 68 -7.58 -0.39 4.12
N LYS A 69 -7.59 -1.72 4.01
CA LYS A 69 -8.65 -2.60 4.51
C LYS A 69 -8.02 -3.85 5.08
N ARG A 70 -8.56 -4.34 6.20
CA ARG A 70 -8.19 -5.66 6.71
C ARG A 70 -9.02 -6.75 6.04
N ILE A 71 -8.32 -7.78 5.57
CA ILE A 71 -8.91 -9.00 5.03
C ILE A 71 -8.29 -10.17 5.79
N GLY A 72 -9.07 -10.78 6.69
CA GLY A 72 -8.54 -11.71 7.69
C GLY A 72 -7.44 -11.05 8.53
N ASN A 73 -6.25 -11.67 8.54
CA ASN A 73 -5.08 -11.14 9.25
C ASN A 73 -4.20 -10.20 8.42
N ALA A 74 -4.49 -10.03 7.12
CA ALA A 74 -3.68 -9.21 6.24
C ALA A 74 -4.18 -7.75 6.21
N LEU A 75 -3.24 -6.80 6.24
CA LEU A 75 -3.48 -5.40 5.94
C LEU A 75 -3.25 -5.19 4.44
N ILE A 76 -4.31 -4.95 3.70
CA ILE A 76 -4.28 -4.67 2.27
C ILE A 76 -4.34 -3.17 2.06
N VAL A 77 -3.50 -2.63 1.17
CA VAL A 77 -3.41 -1.20 0.88
C VAL A 77 -3.51 -0.91 -0.62
N TRP A 78 -3.93 0.31 -0.94
CA TRP A 78 -3.92 0.85 -2.30
C TRP A 78 -3.81 2.38 -2.24
N PRO A 79 -3.39 3.05 -3.34
CA PRO A 79 -3.22 4.49 -3.37
C PRO A 79 -4.54 5.23 -3.21
N LEU A 80 -4.50 6.38 -2.54
CA LEU A 80 -5.69 7.21 -2.36
C LEU A 80 -6.28 7.68 -3.70
N GLU A 81 -5.44 7.90 -4.71
CA GLU A 81 -5.85 8.40 -6.03
C GLU A 81 -6.83 7.44 -6.74
N VAL A 82 -6.83 6.16 -6.36
CA VAL A 82 -7.64 5.11 -6.99
C VAL A 82 -9.12 5.18 -6.60
N GLU A 83 -9.46 5.75 -5.44
CA GLU A 83 -10.86 5.84 -4.99
C GLU A 83 -11.71 6.70 -5.91
N ALA A 84 -11.14 7.74 -6.52
CA ALA A 84 -11.86 8.56 -7.49
C ALA A 84 -12.37 7.69 -8.65
N TYR A 85 -11.54 6.77 -9.15
CA TYR A 85 -11.94 5.83 -10.21
C TYR A 85 -12.98 4.82 -9.73
N ARG A 86 -12.86 4.31 -8.49
CA ARG A 86 -13.85 3.40 -7.91
C ARG A 86 -15.21 4.06 -7.75
N ALA A 87 -15.24 5.30 -7.27
CA ALA A 87 -16.47 6.08 -7.12
C ALA A 87 -17.14 6.33 -8.48
N ILE A 88 -16.36 6.75 -9.49
CA ILE A 88 -16.88 6.91 -10.87
C ILE A 88 -17.44 5.59 -11.39
N HIS A 89 -16.72 4.48 -11.21
CA HIS A 89 -17.18 3.16 -11.66
C HIS A 89 -18.48 2.73 -10.96
N SER A 90 -18.61 2.93 -9.65
CA SER A 90 -19.84 2.63 -8.90
C SER A 90 -21.02 3.47 -9.39
N ILE A 91 -20.82 4.77 -9.66
CA ILE A 91 -21.85 5.65 -10.25
C ILE A 91 -22.30 5.12 -11.63
N ILE A 92 -21.34 4.74 -12.49
CA ILE A 92 -21.64 4.18 -13.82
C ILE A 92 -22.43 2.88 -13.72
N ARG A 93 -22.14 2.04 -12.71
CA ARG A 93 -22.79 0.73 -12.52
C ARG A 93 -24.10 0.77 -11.73
N GLY A 94 -24.47 1.92 -11.15
CA GLY A 94 -25.70 2.06 -10.37
C GLY A 94 -25.68 1.28 -9.04
N GLU A 95 -24.50 0.99 -8.50
CA GLU A 95 -24.32 0.35 -7.20
C GLU A 95 -24.36 1.45 -6.12
N GLN A 96 -25.53 1.70 -5.53
CA GLN A 96 -25.74 2.52 -4.33
C GLN A 96 -26.38 1.70 -3.20
#